data_AF-A0A8X8YH07-F1
#
_entry.id   AF-A0A8X8YH07-F1
#
_cell.length_a   1.000
_cell.length_b   1.000
_cell.length_c   1.000
_cell.angle_alpha   90.00
_cell.angle_beta   90.00
_cell.angle_gamma   90.00
#
_symmetry.space_group_name_H-M   'P 1'
#
loop_
_entity.id
_entity.type
_entity.pdbx_description
1 polymer ?
#
loop_
_entity_poly.entity_id
_entity_poly.type
_entity_poly.pdbx_seq_one_letter_code
_entity_poly.pdbx_strand_id
1 'polypeptide(L)'
;MSCFPTTFALLLLIAAAAKSAPIKKHVEAVEATREGMRQAVSWANGFKLVTGLGRESGFPSRALLDCAVMYEDAESRLARLVTGEREEYWSRDDAVTWLSAALAGHNACLDGLGDMRVSFEAHNLTEVIRETLGLYRAETTNPMGKGKGKTVFPRKPSPVQGGGSLAAWNAATSNADYVVAQDGSGSFKGYQDTLYTLSLRQFYRSCHVYGTVDFIFGDAAAVLEDCDILVRRPMDHQSNFITAQGRSDPNQNTGISVVGCRVRPAPDLRGAEGRFETFLGRPWKKFSRTVFVKTDLDGLIDRRGWKEWSGGFALATLYYAEFMNTGGGASTAGRVKWPGFHVLIDAREAEKFSARGFIGGDQWIPATGVPF
;
A
#
# COMPACT_ATOMS: atom_id res chain seq x y z
N MET A 1 -15.39 -60.57 1.86
CA MET A 1 -16.53 -59.83 2.44
C MET A 1 -16.16 -59.43 3.87
N SER A 2 -15.73 -58.19 4.09
CA SER A 2 -15.96 -57.41 5.32
C SER A 2 -15.02 -56.18 5.40
N CYS A 3 -15.57 -55.13 6.02
CA CYS A 3 -14.94 -53.94 6.59
C CYS A 3 -14.36 -52.86 5.67
N PHE A 4 -15.13 -51.77 5.50
CA PHE A 4 -14.67 -50.39 5.73
C PHE A 4 -15.90 -49.46 5.86
N PRO A 5 -16.32 -49.08 7.09
CA PRO A 5 -17.08 -47.85 7.29
C PRO A 5 -16.31 -46.96 8.27
N THR A 6 -15.27 -46.26 7.79
CA THR A 6 -14.55 -45.25 8.58
C THR A 6 -14.31 -43.93 7.84
N THR A 7 -14.86 -43.75 6.64
CA THR A 7 -14.72 -42.49 5.88
C THR A 7 -15.94 -41.58 5.88
N PHE A 8 -17.05 -41.98 6.51
CA PHE A 8 -18.26 -41.13 6.59
C PHE A 8 -18.50 -40.49 7.96
N ALA A 9 -17.69 -40.81 8.97
CA ALA A 9 -17.78 -40.21 10.32
C ALA A 9 -16.87 -38.99 10.52
N LEU A 10 -16.03 -38.63 9.53
CA LEU A 10 -15.13 -37.46 9.61
C LEU A 10 -15.66 -36.24 8.83
N LEU A 11 -16.94 -36.25 8.45
CA LEU A 11 -17.63 -35.13 7.78
C LEU A 11 -18.71 -34.47 8.66
N LEU A 12 -18.80 -34.86 9.95
CA LEU A 12 -19.80 -34.33 10.89
C LEU A 12 -19.22 -33.71 12.18
N LEU A 13 -17.92 -33.40 12.24
CA LEU A 13 -17.30 -32.81 13.44
C LEU A 13 -16.55 -31.48 13.24
N ILE A 14 -16.63 -30.83 12.07
CA ILE A 14 -16.15 -29.44 11.91
C ILE A 14 -17.24 -28.62 11.23
N ALA A 15 -18.32 -28.37 11.96
CA ALA A 15 -19.30 -27.33 11.65
C ALA A 15 -19.89 -26.78 12.95
N ALA A 16 -19.03 -26.45 13.92
CA ALA A 16 -19.41 -25.53 14.97
C ALA A 16 -19.16 -24.11 14.44
N ALA A 17 -20.12 -23.64 13.65
CA ALA A 17 -20.18 -22.24 13.23
C ALA A 17 -20.26 -21.35 14.48
N ALA A 18 -19.16 -20.69 14.82
CA ALA A 18 -19.21 -19.54 15.72
C ALA A 18 -20.00 -18.44 15.00
N LYS A 19 -21.29 -18.32 15.34
CA LYS A 19 -22.06 -17.11 15.07
C LYS A 19 -21.37 -15.98 15.81
N SER A 20 -20.89 -14.95 15.11
CA SER A 20 -20.26 -13.78 15.74
C SER A 20 -21.31 -13.05 16.58
N ALA A 21 -21.21 -13.19 17.90
CA ALA A 21 -21.79 -12.22 18.81
C ALA A 21 -21.01 -10.90 18.66
N PRO A 22 -21.64 -9.73 18.85
CA PRO A 22 -20.92 -8.47 18.81
C PRO A 22 -19.83 -8.47 19.89
N ILE A 23 -18.56 -8.40 19.46
CA ILE A 23 -17.39 -8.37 20.34
C ILE A 23 -17.38 -7.02 21.06
N LYS A 24 -17.46 -7.02 22.40
CA LYS A 24 -17.64 -5.78 23.19
C LYS A 24 -16.36 -5.25 23.83
N LYS A 25 -15.24 -5.98 23.79
CA LYS A 25 -13.97 -5.55 24.42
C LYS A 25 -12.83 -5.48 23.41
N HIS A 26 -12.08 -4.37 23.48
CA HIS A 26 -10.92 -4.09 22.63
C HIS A 26 -9.88 -5.21 22.61
N VAL A 27 -9.56 -5.79 23.77
CA VAL A 27 -8.58 -6.88 23.89
C VAL A 27 -9.09 -8.16 23.20
N GLU A 28 -10.34 -8.55 23.44
CA GLU A 28 -10.95 -9.76 22.84
C GLU A 28 -11.02 -9.63 21.30
N ALA A 29 -11.31 -8.44 20.79
CA ALA A 29 -11.37 -8.17 19.36
C ALA A 29 -9.97 -8.24 18.70
N VAL A 30 -8.96 -7.68 19.37
CA VAL A 30 -7.58 -7.77 18.89
C VAL A 30 -7.06 -9.21 18.96
N GLU A 31 -7.36 -9.97 20.01
CA GLU A 31 -7.01 -11.39 20.10
C GLU A 31 -7.64 -12.22 18.98
N ALA A 32 -8.92 -11.99 18.66
CA ALA A 32 -9.58 -12.63 17.52
C ALA A 32 -8.90 -12.29 16.19
N THR A 33 -8.48 -11.04 16.01
CA THR A 33 -7.72 -10.62 14.82
C THR A 33 -6.37 -11.33 14.75
N ARG A 34 -5.62 -11.38 15.85
CA ARG A 34 -4.31 -12.07 15.93
C ARG A 34 -4.41 -13.55 15.63
N GLU A 35 -5.42 -14.22 16.17
CA GLU A 35 -5.64 -15.64 15.94
C GLU A 35 -5.90 -15.92 14.45
N GLY A 36 -6.73 -15.10 13.81
CA GLY A 36 -6.94 -15.20 12.36
C GLY A 36 -5.67 -14.98 11.55
N MET A 37 -4.77 -14.06 11.97
CA MET A 37 -3.46 -13.88 11.33
C MET A 37 -2.57 -15.13 11.47
N ARG A 38 -2.52 -15.74 12.66
CA ARG A 38 -1.74 -16.96 12.88
C ARG A 38 -2.23 -18.14 12.05
N GLN A 39 -3.55 -18.28 11.92
CA GLN A 39 -4.16 -19.30 11.05
C GLN A 39 -3.79 -19.05 9.59
N ALA A 40 -3.80 -17.80 9.14
CA ALA A 40 -3.37 -17.42 7.81
C ALA A 40 -1.88 -17.74 7.54
N VAL A 41 -0.99 -17.50 8.53
CA VAL A 41 0.44 -17.90 8.47
C VAL A 41 0.58 -19.41 8.37
N SER A 42 -0.11 -20.15 9.25
CA SER A 42 -0.07 -21.63 9.27
C SER A 42 -0.54 -22.21 7.95
N TRP A 43 -1.61 -21.64 7.37
CA TRP A 43 -2.10 -22.05 6.06
C TRP A 43 -1.08 -21.73 4.96
N ALA A 44 -0.52 -20.52 4.93
CA ALA A 44 0.44 -20.12 3.89
C ALA A 44 1.70 -21.02 3.91
N ASN A 45 2.17 -21.37 5.11
CA ASN A 45 3.28 -22.29 5.31
C ASN A 45 2.89 -23.76 5.05
N GLY A 46 1.66 -24.18 5.37
CA GLY A 46 1.15 -25.53 5.15
C GLY A 46 0.86 -25.84 3.69
N PHE A 47 0.38 -24.86 2.92
CA PHE A 47 0.15 -24.97 1.48
C PHE A 47 1.46 -25.31 0.72
N LYS A 48 2.59 -24.78 1.20
CA LYS A 48 3.94 -25.11 0.71
C LYS A 48 4.28 -26.60 0.90
N LEU A 49 3.84 -27.21 1.99
CA LEU A 49 4.10 -28.62 2.31
C LEU A 49 3.25 -29.58 1.47
N VAL A 50 1.98 -29.24 1.24
CA VAL A 50 1.00 -30.12 0.56
C VAL A 50 1.18 -30.13 -0.96
N THR A 51 1.60 -29.00 -1.55
CA THR A 51 1.71 -28.88 -3.02
C THR A 51 3.06 -29.32 -3.59
N GLY A 52 4.04 -29.67 -2.74
CA GLY A 52 5.37 -30.07 -3.22
C GLY A 52 6.10 -28.97 -4.00
N LEU A 53 5.71 -27.70 -3.87
CA LEU A 53 6.37 -26.52 -4.45
C LEU A 53 7.71 -26.20 -3.76
N GLY A 54 8.47 -27.24 -3.45
CA GLY A 54 9.87 -27.16 -3.12
C GLY A 54 10.66 -27.23 -4.42
N ARG A 55 11.16 -26.07 -4.87
CA ARG A 55 12.18 -25.94 -5.91
C ARG A 55 11.63 -26.08 -7.34
N GLU A 56 11.33 -24.92 -7.94
CA GLU A 56 11.19 -24.60 -9.38
C GLU A 56 9.87 -23.87 -9.74
N SER A 57 10.02 -22.60 -10.14
CA SER A 57 9.15 -21.79 -11.01
C SER A 57 7.62 -21.88 -10.87
N GLY A 58 7.01 -20.89 -10.21
CA GLY A 58 5.58 -20.59 -10.34
C GLY A 58 5.09 -19.46 -9.43
N PHE A 59 4.33 -18.52 -10.01
CA PHE A 59 3.68 -17.34 -9.42
C PHE A 59 2.96 -17.57 -8.05
N PRO A 60 2.41 -18.76 -7.70
CA PRO A 60 1.77 -18.97 -6.38
C PRO A 60 2.74 -18.96 -5.19
N SER A 61 3.94 -19.51 -5.36
CA SER A 61 4.86 -19.81 -4.24
C SER A 61 5.42 -18.56 -3.56
N ARG A 62 5.62 -17.48 -4.32
CA ARG A 62 6.17 -16.22 -3.83
C ARG A 62 5.11 -15.34 -3.19
N ALA A 63 3.93 -15.23 -3.81
CA ALA A 63 2.79 -14.54 -3.21
C ALA A 63 2.43 -15.11 -1.84
N LEU A 64 2.48 -16.44 -1.68
CA LEU A 64 2.24 -17.11 -0.39
C LEU A 64 3.31 -16.80 0.66
N LEU A 65 4.58 -16.71 0.27
CA LEU A 65 5.65 -16.32 1.17
C LEU A 65 5.49 -14.87 1.63
N ASP A 66 5.20 -13.97 0.69
CA ASP A 66 5.00 -12.55 0.96
C ASP A 66 3.75 -12.37 1.87
N CYS A 67 2.68 -13.13 1.63
CA CYS A 67 1.51 -13.22 2.52
C CYS A 67 1.89 -13.63 3.95
N ALA A 68 2.66 -14.72 4.12
CA ALA A 68 3.05 -15.21 5.43
C ALA A 68 3.83 -14.16 6.23
N VAL A 69 4.81 -13.50 5.59
CA VAL A 69 5.59 -12.43 6.21
C VAL A 69 4.71 -11.25 6.61
N MET A 70 3.76 -10.84 5.76
CA MET A 70 2.82 -9.75 6.08
C MET A 70 1.95 -10.10 7.30
N TYR A 71 1.47 -11.34 7.40
CA TYR A 71 0.65 -11.78 8.54
C TYR A 71 1.46 -11.91 9.83
N GLU A 72 2.72 -12.34 9.76
CA GLU A 72 3.64 -12.40 10.92
C GLU A 72 3.95 -10.99 11.46
N ASP A 73 4.26 -10.02 10.60
CA ASP A 73 4.48 -8.62 11.01
C ASP A 73 3.21 -8.00 11.61
N ALA A 74 2.05 -8.24 11.00
CA ALA A 74 0.77 -7.77 11.52
C ALA A 74 0.45 -8.38 12.90
N GLU A 75 0.65 -9.69 13.09
CA GLU A 75 0.44 -10.35 14.38
C GLU A 75 1.36 -9.79 15.46
N SER A 76 2.66 -9.62 15.15
CA SER A 76 3.65 -9.11 16.10
C SER A 76 3.30 -7.72 16.62
N ARG A 77 2.81 -6.83 15.74
CA ARG A 77 2.36 -5.49 16.13
C ARG A 77 1.09 -5.53 16.96
N LEU A 78 0.10 -6.32 16.55
CA LEU A 78 -1.16 -6.47 17.29
C LEU A 78 -0.95 -7.16 18.65
N ALA A 79 0.09 -7.98 18.81
CA ALA A 79 0.45 -8.57 20.09
C ALA A 79 0.71 -7.54 21.18
N ARG A 80 1.30 -6.39 20.80
CA ARG A 80 1.62 -5.28 21.71
C ARG A 80 0.38 -4.62 22.31
N LEU A 81 -0.77 -4.73 21.65
CA LEU A 81 -2.06 -4.22 22.16
C LEU A 81 -2.68 -5.13 23.24
N VAL A 82 -2.21 -6.38 23.35
CA VAL A 82 -2.76 -7.40 24.25
C VAL A 82 -1.81 -7.67 25.41
N THR A 83 -0.50 -7.71 25.15
CA THR A 83 0.50 -7.78 26.21
C THR A 83 0.44 -6.47 26.98
N GLY A 84 0.01 -6.51 28.24
CA GLY A 84 -0.19 -5.35 29.13
C GLY A 84 1.07 -4.55 29.49
N GLU A 85 1.99 -4.37 28.54
CA GLU A 85 2.85 -3.21 28.49
C GLU A 85 1.92 -2.00 28.55
N ARG A 86 2.10 -1.16 29.56
CA ARG A 86 1.19 -0.07 29.92
C ARG A 86 0.79 0.73 28.67
N GLU A 87 -0.40 1.34 28.68
CA GLU A 87 -0.85 2.38 27.71
C GLU A 87 0.21 3.49 27.46
N GLU A 88 1.28 3.52 28.24
CA GLU A 88 2.51 4.28 28.04
C GLU A 88 3.28 3.95 26.74
N TYR A 89 3.10 2.78 26.12
CA TYR A 89 3.89 2.33 24.94
C TYR A 89 3.17 2.38 23.59
N TRP A 90 1.86 2.59 23.57
CA TRP A 90 1.07 2.68 22.33
C TRP A 90 -0.18 3.52 22.57
N SER A 91 -0.53 4.31 21.57
CA SER A 91 -1.74 5.14 21.55
C SER A 91 -2.88 4.43 20.84
N ARG A 92 -4.11 4.89 21.08
CA ARG A 92 -5.28 4.43 20.33
C ARG A 92 -5.11 4.64 18.81
N ASP A 93 -4.42 5.70 18.40
CA ASP A 93 -4.11 5.95 17.00
C ASP A 93 -3.11 4.92 16.44
N ASP A 94 -2.17 4.43 17.26
CA ASP A 94 -1.30 3.31 16.90
C ASP A 94 -2.11 2.03 16.69
N ALA A 95 -3.10 1.74 17.56
CA ALA A 95 -3.97 0.59 17.40
C ALA A 95 -4.80 0.66 16.10
N VAL A 96 -5.39 1.82 15.79
CA VAL A 96 -6.08 2.06 14.51
C VAL A 96 -5.13 1.90 13.33
N THR A 97 -3.89 2.38 13.46
CA THR A 97 -2.86 2.29 12.41
C THR A 97 -2.47 0.85 12.15
N TRP A 98 -2.17 0.07 13.19
CA TRP A 98 -1.76 -1.33 13.06
C TRP A 98 -2.90 -2.21 12.54
N LEU A 99 -4.14 -2.00 12.99
CA LEU A 99 -5.31 -2.69 12.45
C LEU A 99 -5.59 -2.33 10.99
N SER A 100 -5.39 -1.06 10.60
CA SER A 100 -5.53 -0.62 9.21
C SER A 100 -4.46 -1.23 8.31
N ALA A 101 -3.20 -1.27 8.77
CA ALA A 101 -2.10 -1.91 8.07
C ALA A 101 -2.33 -3.42 7.91
N ALA A 102 -2.84 -4.09 8.94
CA ALA A 102 -3.20 -5.50 8.91
C ALA A 102 -4.29 -5.80 7.87
N LEU A 103 -5.33 -4.96 7.78
CA LEU A 103 -6.39 -5.07 6.76
C LEU A 103 -5.84 -4.88 5.35
N ALA A 104 -4.95 -3.89 5.17
CA ALA A 104 -4.31 -3.62 3.89
C ALA A 104 -3.40 -4.77 3.44
N GLY A 105 -2.55 -5.29 4.32
CA GLY A 105 -1.69 -6.44 4.05
C GLY A 105 -2.52 -7.68 3.69
N HIS A 106 -3.61 -7.93 4.42
CA HIS A 106 -4.55 -9.00 4.12
C HIS A 106 -5.17 -8.83 2.71
N ASN A 107 -5.68 -7.66 2.36
CA ASN A 107 -6.24 -7.42 1.03
C ASN A 107 -5.19 -7.55 -0.08
N ALA A 108 -3.97 -7.06 0.13
CA ALA A 108 -2.86 -7.21 -0.82
C ALA A 108 -2.48 -8.67 -1.05
N CYS A 109 -2.47 -9.47 0.03
CA CYS A 109 -2.29 -10.91 -0.04
C CYS A 109 -3.41 -11.57 -0.87
N LEU A 110 -4.68 -11.26 -0.59
CA LEU A 110 -5.82 -11.81 -1.35
C LEU A 110 -5.76 -11.42 -2.84
N ASP A 111 -5.38 -10.18 -3.14
CA ASP A 111 -5.18 -9.69 -4.51
C ASP A 111 -4.05 -10.48 -5.22
N GLY A 112 -2.96 -10.78 -4.51
CA GLY A 112 -1.85 -11.56 -5.03
C GLY A 112 -2.18 -13.04 -5.28
N LEU A 113 -3.12 -13.61 -4.51
CA LEU A 113 -3.55 -15.00 -4.65
C LEU A 113 -4.53 -15.24 -5.81
N GLY A 114 -5.23 -14.21 -6.28
CA GLY A 114 -6.19 -14.31 -7.38
C GLY A 114 -7.23 -15.43 -7.17
N ASP A 115 -7.35 -16.35 -8.13
CA ASP A 115 -8.32 -17.46 -8.08
C ASP A 115 -8.02 -18.51 -7.00
N MET A 116 -6.79 -18.55 -6.45
CA MET A 116 -6.44 -19.46 -5.34
C MET A 116 -7.04 -19.02 -4.00
N ARG A 117 -7.65 -17.83 -3.94
CA ARG A 117 -8.36 -17.33 -2.75
C ARG A 117 -9.46 -18.29 -2.28
N VAL A 118 -10.05 -19.08 -3.17
CA VAL A 118 -11.15 -20.00 -2.86
C VAL A 118 -10.72 -21.13 -1.91
N SER A 119 -9.42 -21.43 -1.83
CA SER A 119 -8.86 -22.44 -0.91
C SER A 119 -8.26 -21.85 0.37
N PHE A 120 -8.35 -20.53 0.56
CA PHE A 120 -7.75 -19.84 1.69
C PHE A 120 -8.67 -19.87 2.90
N GLU A 121 -8.30 -20.67 3.91
CA GLU A 121 -9.09 -20.87 5.14
C GLU A 121 -9.21 -19.62 6.04
N ALA A 122 -8.67 -18.46 5.67
CA ALA A 122 -8.90 -17.21 6.40
C ALA A 122 -10.26 -16.55 6.03
N HIS A 123 -11.23 -17.33 5.56
CA HIS A 123 -12.59 -16.85 5.34
C HIS A 123 -13.08 -16.23 6.64
N ASN A 124 -13.41 -14.93 6.60
CA ASN A 124 -13.82 -14.07 7.72
C ASN A 124 -12.73 -13.22 8.38
N LEU A 125 -11.43 -13.38 8.07
CA LEU A 125 -10.38 -12.51 8.63
C LEU A 125 -10.58 -11.03 8.23
N THR A 126 -11.02 -10.76 7.01
CA THR A 126 -11.35 -9.40 6.56
C THR A 126 -12.41 -8.73 7.46
N GLU A 127 -13.47 -9.46 7.83
CA GLU A 127 -14.56 -8.93 8.66
C GLU A 127 -14.11 -8.78 10.11
N VAL A 128 -13.36 -9.73 10.65
CA VAL A 128 -12.80 -9.65 12.01
C VAL A 128 -11.91 -8.41 12.17
N ILE A 129 -11.05 -8.12 11.18
CA ILE A 129 -10.22 -6.90 11.22
C ILE A 129 -11.10 -5.64 11.12
N ARG A 130 -12.13 -5.64 10.25
CA ARG A 130 -13.04 -4.49 10.08
C ARG A 130 -13.85 -4.19 11.34
N GLU A 131 -14.39 -5.22 11.99
CA GLU A 131 -15.12 -5.09 13.25
C GLU A 131 -14.21 -4.53 14.35
N THR A 132 -13.00 -5.08 14.47
CA THR A 132 -12.00 -4.60 15.44
C THR A 132 -11.61 -3.15 15.19
N LEU A 133 -11.38 -2.77 13.93
CA LEU A 133 -11.10 -1.39 13.54
C LEU A 133 -12.29 -0.46 13.84
N GLY A 134 -13.52 -0.94 13.66
CA GLY A 134 -14.75 -0.21 14.00
C GLY A 134 -14.86 0.10 15.49
N LEU A 135 -14.52 -0.87 16.35
CA LEU A 135 -14.48 -0.67 17.80
C LEU A 135 -13.49 0.44 18.18
N TYR A 136 -12.27 0.41 17.64
CA TYR A 136 -11.26 1.43 17.92
C TYR A 136 -11.59 2.80 17.31
N ARG A 137 -12.46 2.89 16.30
CA ARG A 137 -12.89 4.18 15.71
C ARG A 137 -14.11 4.81 16.38
N ALA A 138 -15.04 4.01 16.89
CA ALA A 138 -16.35 4.47 17.38
C ALA A 138 -16.31 5.40 18.62
N GLU A 139 -15.27 5.34 19.46
CA GLU A 139 -15.19 6.20 20.66
C GLU A 139 -14.57 7.59 20.37
N THR A 140 -14.57 8.07 19.12
CA THR A 140 -14.10 9.43 18.76
C THR A 140 -15.18 10.51 18.96
N THR A 141 -16.42 10.12 19.26
CA THR A 141 -17.51 11.06 19.54
C THR A 141 -17.99 10.92 20.98
N ASN A 142 -17.61 11.86 21.85
CA ASN A 142 -18.40 12.18 23.03
C ASN A 142 -18.40 13.70 23.21
N PRO A 143 -19.58 14.30 23.42
CA PRO A 143 -19.69 15.14 24.60
C PRO A 143 -20.96 14.84 25.41
N MET A 144 -20.79 14.97 26.72
CA MET A 144 -21.84 15.07 27.73
C MET A 144 -23.01 15.97 27.30
N GLY A 145 -24.23 15.56 27.63
CA GLY A 145 -25.40 16.46 27.66
C GLY A 145 -26.74 15.74 27.60
N LYS A 146 -27.33 15.44 28.76
CA LYS A 146 -28.72 14.93 28.89
C LYS A 146 -29.73 15.99 28.41
N GLY A 147 -30.69 15.60 27.57
CA GLY A 147 -31.89 16.39 27.28
C GLY A 147 -32.96 15.57 26.56
N LYS A 148 -34.10 15.32 27.22
CA LYS A 148 -35.27 14.59 26.70
C LYS A 148 -35.89 15.32 25.50
N GLY A 149 -36.15 14.62 24.40
CA GLY A 149 -36.88 15.14 23.23
C GLY A 149 -37.43 13.99 22.38
N LYS A 150 -38.70 14.10 21.98
CA LYS A 150 -39.56 13.02 21.49
C LYS A 150 -39.10 12.39 20.16
N THR A 151 -39.40 11.10 20.02
CA THR A 151 -39.39 10.32 18.78
C THR A 151 -40.17 11.02 17.67
N VAL A 152 -39.46 11.50 16.65
CA VAL A 152 -39.99 11.79 15.32
C VAL A 152 -39.14 10.97 14.35
N PHE A 153 -39.72 9.92 13.78
CA PHE A 153 -39.12 9.20 12.67
C PHE A 153 -39.28 10.05 11.40
N PRO A 154 -38.20 10.50 10.73
CA PRO A 154 -38.30 10.89 9.34
C PRO A 154 -38.48 9.62 8.51
N ARG A 155 -39.46 9.64 7.60
CA ARG A 155 -39.72 8.60 6.61
C ARG A 155 -38.43 8.17 5.89
N LYS A 156 -38.33 6.87 5.60
CA LYS A 156 -37.30 6.24 4.75
C LYS A 156 -36.90 7.13 3.56
N PRO A 157 -35.62 7.52 3.43
CA PRO A 157 -35.03 7.72 2.13
C PRO A 157 -34.80 6.34 1.48
N SER A 158 -35.05 6.27 0.19
CA SER A 158 -34.84 5.12 -0.69
C SER A 158 -33.39 4.58 -0.63
N PRO A 159 -33.13 3.36 -1.13
CA PRO A 159 -31.85 2.68 -0.97
C PRO A 159 -30.71 3.53 -1.52
N VAL A 160 -29.79 3.95 -0.65
CA VAL A 160 -28.55 4.59 -1.06
C VAL A 160 -27.61 3.49 -1.55
N GLN A 161 -27.34 3.50 -2.85
CA GLN A 161 -26.25 2.74 -3.45
C GLN A 161 -24.92 3.20 -2.86
N GLY A 162 -24.08 2.22 -2.52
CA GLY A 162 -22.88 2.39 -1.71
C GLY A 162 -21.82 3.35 -2.25
N GLY A 163 -20.97 3.77 -1.32
CA GLY A 163 -19.76 4.53 -1.52
C GLY A 163 -19.25 4.96 -0.15
N GLY A 164 -18.16 4.35 0.31
CA GLY A 164 -17.53 4.66 1.59
C GLY A 164 -17.06 6.10 1.70
N SER A 165 -16.51 6.45 2.87
CA SER A 165 -16.03 7.74 3.38
C SER A 165 -15.16 8.66 2.48
N LEU A 166 -15.01 8.40 1.19
CA LEU A 166 -14.19 9.19 0.26
C LEU A 166 -14.85 10.50 -0.22
N ALA A 167 -16.11 10.76 0.12
CA ALA A 167 -16.81 11.99 -0.29
C ALA A 167 -16.64 13.19 0.68
N ALA A 168 -15.80 13.08 1.72
CA ALA A 168 -15.68 14.08 2.79
C ALA A 168 -14.40 14.95 2.72
N TRP A 169 -13.68 14.96 1.60
CA TRP A 169 -12.43 15.71 1.50
C TRP A 169 -12.67 17.23 1.38
N ASN A 170 -12.02 18.00 2.24
CA ASN A 170 -11.99 19.46 2.20
C ASN A 170 -10.58 19.94 2.56
N ALA A 171 -10.00 20.78 1.70
CA ALA A 171 -8.70 21.40 1.93
C ALA A 171 -8.64 22.19 3.26
N ALA A 172 -9.73 22.75 3.79
CA ALA A 172 -9.68 23.51 5.04
C ALA A 172 -9.56 22.64 6.31
N THR A 173 -9.81 21.33 6.23
CA THR A 173 -9.96 20.47 7.43
C THR A 173 -9.13 19.19 7.39
N SER A 174 -8.38 18.94 6.31
CA SER A 174 -7.59 17.74 6.17
C SER A 174 -6.11 18.07 6.43
N ASN A 175 -5.55 17.66 7.57
CA ASN A 175 -4.10 17.70 7.90
C ASN A 175 -3.39 16.43 7.43
N ALA A 176 -2.17 16.47 6.89
CA ALA A 176 -1.57 15.19 6.50
C ALA A 176 -1.29 14.32 7.71
N ASP A 177 -1.42 13.03 7.43
CA ASP A 177 -1.49 12.02 8.45
C ASP A 177 -0.07 11.65 8.94
N TYR A 178 0.97 11.79 8.11
CA TYR A 178 2.35 11.44 8.47
C TYR A 178 3.42 12.31 7.78
N VAL A 179 4.37 12.87 8.56
CA VAL A 179 5.72 13.24 8.12
C VAL A 179 6.63 12.06 8.43
N VAL A 180 7.35 11.54 7.42
CA VAL A 180 8.10 10.28 7.60
C VAL A 180 9.59 10.51 7.94
N ALA A 181 10.15 11.69 7.67
CA ALA A 181 11.53 12.04 8.06
C ALA A 181 11.69 13.55 8.30
N GLN A 182 11.51 13.98 9.55
CA GLN A 182 11.51 15.39 9.94
C GLN A 182 12.88 16.07 9.81
N ASP A 183 13.97 15.30 9.90
CA ASP A 183 15.36 15.75 9.84
C ASP A 183 16.04 15.44 8.49
N GLY A 184 15.30 14.85 7.54
CA GLY A 184 15.85 14.40 6.26
C GLY A 184 16.79 13.18 6.35
N SER A 185 16.84 12.46 7.48
CA SER A 185 17.75 11.30 7.65
C SER A 185 17.16 9.96 7.21
N GLY A 186 15.90 9.94 6.75
CA GLY A 186 15.18 8.72 6.37
C GLY A 186 15.90 7.95 5.26
N SER A 187 16.48 6.79 5.60
CA SER A 187 17.15 5.89 4.66
C SER A 187 16.38 4.57 4.54
N PHE A 188 15.57 4.44 3.49
CA PHE A 188 14.80 3.24 3.17
C PHE A 188 15.62 2.34 2.26
N LYS A 189 16.03 1.16 2.75
CA LYS A 189 16.93 0.27 2.04
C LYS A 189 16.33 -1.12 1.88
N GLY A 190 16.12 -1.53 0.64
CA GLY A 190 15.69 -2.88 0.31
C GLY A 190 16.18 -3.28 -1.07
N TYR A 191 15.45 -4.21 -1.67
CA TYR A 191 15.57 -4.58 -3.08
C TYR A 191 14.18 -4.39 -3.70
N GLN A 192 13.39 -5.46 -3.75
CA GLN A 192 11.99 -5.37 -4.18
C GLN A 192 11.12 -4.78 -3.07
N ASP A 193 10.13 -3.96 -3.45
CA ASP A 193 9.05 -3.46 -2.57
C ASP A 193 9.57 -2.73 -1.32
N THR A 194 10.56 -1.84 -1.49
CA THR A 194 11.26 -1.19 -0.37
C THR A 194 10.39 -0.20 0.40
N LEU A 195 9.69 0.71 -0.29
CA LEU A 195 8.89 1.77 0.31
C LEU A 195 7.43 1.61 -0.10
N TYR A 196 6.63 1.04 0.81
CA TYR A 196 5.19 0.92 0.64
C TYR A 196 4.47 2.19 1.11
N THR A 197 4.23 3.11 0.18
CA THR A 197 3.37 4.28 0.37
C THR A 197 1.89 3.87 0.32
N LEU A 198 1.44 3.17 1.36
CA LEU A 198 0.16 2.46 1.38
C LEU A 198 -1.05 3.34 1.03
N SER A 199 -1.29 4.39 1.82
CA SER A 199 -2.48 5.24 1.72
C SER A 199 -2.25 6.62 2.36
N LEU A 200 -3.27 7.48 2.29
CA LEU A 200 -3.30 8.81 2.89
C LEU A 200 -2.24 9.75 2.31
N ARG A 201 -2.00 10.91 2.96
CA ARG A 201 -0.98 11.87 2.50
C ARG A 201 0.33 11.64 3.20
N GLN A 202 1.41 11.64 2.42
CA GLN A 202 2.75 11.36 2.90
C GLN A 202 3.74 12.32 2.26
N PHE A 203 4.64 12.87 3.07
CA PHE A 203 5.73 13.72 2.60
C PHE A 203 7.08 13.14 3.03
N TYR A 204 7.97 12.96 2.05
CA TYR A 204 9.33 12.46 2.22
C TYR A 204 10.27 13.55 1.71
N ARG A 205 11.08 14.14 2.58
CA ARG A 205 12.00 15.23 2.22
C ARG A 205 13.44 14.80 2.48
N SER A 206 14.32 15.01 1.50
CA SER A 206 15.77 14.76 1.62
C SER A 206 16.14 13.32 2.02
N CYS A 207 15.24 12.36 1.76
CA CYS A 207 15.44 10.95 2.09
C CYS A 207 16.36 10.24 1.08
N HIS A 208 16.86 9.07 1.47
CA HIS A 208 17.49 8.11 0.57
C HIS A 208 16.60 6.87 0.42
N VAL A 209 16.27 6.49 -0.81
CA VAL A 209 15.44 5.31 -1.10
C VAL A 209 16.19 4.38 -2.04
N TYR A 210 16.48 3.15 -1.60
CA TYR A 210 17.23 2.17 -2.37
C TYR A 210 16.38 0.95 -2.73
N GLY A 211 16.41 0.53 -3.98
CA GLY A 211 15.75 -0.72 -4.36
C GLY A 211 15.92 -1.12 -5.82
N THR A 212 15.18 -2.15 -6.24
CA THR A 212 15.26 -2.77 -7.56
C THR A 212 13.91 -2.80 -8.26
N VAL A 213 13.04 -3.75 -7.88
CA VAL A 213 11.72 -3.97 -8.47
C VAL A 213 10.68 -3.26 -7.62
N ASP A 214 9.85 -2.43 -8.24
CA ASP A 214 8.67 -1.76 -7.65
C ASP A 214 8.96 -1.10 -6.29
N PHE A 215 10.14 -0.50 -6.14
CA PHE A 215 10.66 -0.21 -4.81
C PHE A 215 10.07 1.04 -4.15
N ILE A 216 9.24 1.81 -4.86
CA ILE A 216 8.32 2.82 -4.32
C ILE A 216 6.92 2.50 -4.85
N PHE A 217 6.03 2.01 -3.99
CA PHE A 217 4.73 1.48 -4.45
C PHE A 217 3.60 1.73 -3.46
N GLY A 218 2.36 1.65 -3.94
CA GLY A 218 1.15 1.84 -3.12
C GLY A 218 0.18 2.87 -3.70
N ASP A 219 -0.80 3.27 -2.89
CA ASP A 219 -1.90 4.16 -3.30
C ASP A 219 -2.09 5.36 -2.36
N ALA A 220 -1.00 5.84 -1.74
CA ALA A 220 -0.98 7.13 -1.06
C ALA A 220 -1.05 8.31 -2.05
N ALA A 221 -1.38 9.49 -1.54
CA ALA A 221 -0.94 10.75 -2.14
C ALA A 221 0.43 11.09 -1.56
N ALA A 222 1.49 10.57 -2.20
CA ALA A 222 2.86 10.67 -1.70
C ALA A 222 3.67 11.68 -2.53
N VAL A 223 4.35 12.58 -1.85
CA VAL A 223 5.36 13.48 -2.45
C VAL A 223 6.72 13.14 -1.88
N LEU A 224 7.64 12.75 -2.75
CA LEU A 224 9.05 12.62 -2.47
C LEU A 224 9.75 13.85 -3.04
N GLU A 225 10.38 14.63 -2.19
CA GLU A 225 10.98 15.89 -2.55
C GLU A 225 12.46 15.96 -2.14
N ASP A 226 13.32 16.36 -3.08
CA ASP A 226 14.77 16.49 -2.85
C ASP A 226 15.45 15.20 -2.35
N CYS A 227 14.87 14.04 -2.64
CA CYS A 227 15.39 12.73 -2.25
C CYS A 227 16.46 12.20 -3.22
N ASP A 228 17.35 11.35 -2.71
CA ASP A 228 18.21 10.49 -3.52
C ASP A 228 17.55 9.11 -3.71
N ILE A 229 17.15 8.82 -4.94
CA ILE A 229 16.54 7.55 -5.35
C ILE A 229 17.61 6.69 -6.01
N LEU A 230 18.01 5.62 -5.33
CA LEU A 230 19.22 4.85 -5.61
C LEU A 230 18.88 3.46 -6.12
N VAL A 231 18.98 3.28 -7.43
CA VAL A 231 18.64 2.03 -8.11
C VAL A 231 19.77 1.02 -7.90
N ARG A 232 19.43 -0.12 -7.31
CA ARG A 232 20.38 -1.19 -7.00
C ARG A 232 20.49 -2.21 -8.11
N ARG A 233 21.51 -3.06 -8.02
CA ARG A 233 21.65 -4.21 -8.90
C ARG A 233 20.55 -5.25 -8.60
N PRO A 234 19.69 -5.61 -9.58
CA PRO A 234 18.71 -6.66 -9.41
C PRO A 234 19.34 -8.04 -9.64
N MET A 235 18.54 -9.11 -9.53
CA MET A 235 18.98 -10.43 -9.97
C MET A 235 19.15 -10.47 -11.48
N ASP A 236 19.93 -11.44 -11.97
CA ASP A 236 20.06 -11.66 -13.41
C ASP A 236 18.68 -11.92 -14.04
N HIS A 237 18.44 -11.38 -15.23
CA HIS A 237 17.17 -11.38 -15.96
C HIS A 237 16.03 -10.51 -15.40
N GLN A 238 16.25 -9.76 -14.31
CA GLN A 238 15.28 -8.78 -13.83
C GLN A 238 15.52 -7.39 -14.44
N SER A 239 14.44 -6.60 -14.48
CA SER A 239 14.49 -5.16 -14.72
C SER A 239 14.21 -4.42 -13.40
N ASN A 240 14.69 -3.19 -13.30
CA ASN A 240 14.35 -2.30 -12.19
C ASN A 240 13.12 -1.43 -12.52
N PHE A 241 12.30 -1.17 -11.51
CA PHE A 241 11.14 -0.28 -11.59
C PHE A 241 11.13 0.62 -10.37
N ILE A 242 11.29 1.93 -10.58
CA ILE A 242 11.32 2.88 -9.48
C ILE A 242 9.95 2.97 -8.81
N THR A 243 8.88 3.03 -9.62
CA THR A 243 7.51 3.15 -9.08
C THR A 243 6.56 2.07 -9.58
N ALA A 244 5.66 1.64 -8.69
CA ALA A 244 4.50 0.81 -9.03
C ALA A 244 3.25 1.36 -8.34
N GLN A 245 2.69 2.43 -8.92
CA GLN A 245 1.58 3.15 -8.28
C GLN A 245 0.24 2.41 -8.47
N GLY A 246 -0.50 2.27 -7.37
CA GLY A 246 -1.65 1.38 -7.21
C GLY A 246 -3.04 2.02 -7.28
N ARG A 247 -3.21 3.19 -7.92
CA ARG A 247 -4.52 3.83 -8.00
C ARG A 247 -5.50 3.01 -8.83
N SER A 248 -6.63 2.65 -8.22
CA SER A 248 -7.61 1.73 -8.80
C SER A 248 -8.91 2.39 -9.23
N ASP A 249 -9.20 3.60 -8.75
CA ASP A 249 -10.38 4.40 -9.08
C ASP A 249 -9.96 5.82 -9.53
N PRO A 250 -10.49 6.36 -10.64
CA PRO A 250 -10.10 7.68 -11.15
C PRO A 250 -10.47 8.83 -10.21
N ASN A 251 -11.44 8.64 -9.31
CA ASN A 251 -11.90 9.62 -8.34
C ASN A 251 -10.99 9.72 -7.10
N GLN A 252 -10.05 8.78 -6.93
CA GLN A 252 -9.04 8.89 -5.89
C GLN A 252 -8.05 10.00 -6.22
N ASN A 253 -7.77 10.86 -5.24
CA ASN A 253 -6.79 11.93 -5.32
C ASN A 253 -5.35 11.46 -5.01
N THR A 254 -5.07 10.17 -5.21
CA THR A 254 -3.79 9.50 -4.86
C THR A 254 -2.82 9.45 -6.03
N GLY A 255 -1.55 9.15 -5.76
CA GLY A 255 -0.46 9.15 -6.75
C GLY A 255 0.90 9.31 -6.09
N ILE A 256 1.96 9.02 -6.86
CA ILE A 256 3.34 9.24 -6.44
C ILE A 256 3.91 10.42 -7.22
N SER A 257 4.33 11.47 -6.52
CA SER A 257 5.02 12.63 -7.10
C SER A 257 6.47 12.66 -6.66
N VAL A 258 7.39 12.68 -7.62
CA VAL A 258 8.83 12.75 -7.40
C VAL A 258 9.30 14.13 -7.87
N VAL A 259 9.70 15.00 -6.94
CA VAL A 259 9.90 16.44 -7.18
C VAL A 259 11.32 16.84 -6.78
N GLY A 260 12.12 17.36 -7.72
CA GLY A 260 13.47 17.85 -7.39
C GLY A 260 14.44 16.77 -6.91
N CYS A 261 14.13 15.50 -7.13
CA CYS A 261 14.94 14.36 -6.67
C CYS A 261 16.14 14.10 -7.59
N ARG A 262 16.97 13.13 -7.18
CA ARG A 262 18.10 12.61 -7.95
C ARG A 262 17.97 11.10 -8.09
N VAL A 263 17.77 10.60 -9.31
CA VAL A 263 17.71 9.17 -9.61
C VAL A 263 19.08 8.71 -10.12
N ARG A 264 19.74 7.81 -9.39
CA ARG A 264 21.14 7.41 -9.64
C ARG A 264 21.37 5.91 -9.44
N PRO A 265 22.44 5.33 -10.01
CA PRO A 265 22.81 3.97 -9.70
C PRO A 265 23.45 3.91 -8.31
N ALA A 266 22.97 2.99 -7.49
CA ALA A 266 23.62 2.63 -6.23
C ALA A 266 25.00 1.99 -6.50
N PRO A 267 25.92 1.97 -5.51
CA PRO A 267 27.28 1.46 -5.72
C PRO A 267 27.37 0.05 -6.31
N ASP A 268 26.38 -0.82 -6.05
CA ASP A 268 26.33 -2.19 -6.55
C ASP A 268 25.87 -2.33 -8.02
N LEU A 269 25.25 -1.29 -8.58
CA LEU A 269 24.85 -1.21 -9.99
C LEU A 269 25.85 -0.44 -10.87
N ARG A 270 26.74 0.36 -10.25
CA ARG A 270 27.71 1.20 -10.98
C ARG A 270 28.60 0.38 -11.90
N GLY A 271 28.69 0.78 -13.17
CA GLY A 271 29.44 0.09 -14.22
C GLY A 271 28.74 -1.14 -14.81
N ALA A 272 27.52 -1.44 -14.38
CA ALA A 272 26.67 -2.50 -14.91
C ALA A 272 25.29 -2.00 -15.36
N GLU A 273 25.08 -0.67 -15.43
CA GLU A 273 23.81 -0.03 -15.75
C GLU A 273 23.26 -0.52 -17.10
N GLY A 274 24.13 -0.63 -18.11
CA GLY A 274 23.74 -1.12 -19.44
C GLY A 274 23.36 -2.61 -19.51
N ARG A 275 23.49 -3.37 -18.41
CA ARG A 275 23.11 -4.79 -18.35
C ARG A 275 21.69 -5.00 -17.82
N PHE A 276 21.12 -4.02 -17.13
CA PHE A 276 19.83 -4.15 -16.47
C PHE A 276 18.92 -2.99 -16.86
N GLU A 277 17.83 -3.29 -17.56
CA GLU A 277 16.85 -2.27 -17.92
C GLU A 277 16.27 -1.63 -16.65
N THR A 278 16.21 -0.29 -16.60
CA THR A 278 15.60 0.44 -15.49
C THR A 278 14.56 1.42 -15.99
N PHE A 279 13.38 1.42 -15.37
CA PHE A 279 12.24 2.26 -15.74
C PHE A 279 11.78 3.12 -14.57
N LEU A 280 11.22 4.28 -14.89
CA LEU A 280 10.57 5.20 -13.95
C LEU A 280 9.37 4.53 -13.24
N GLY A 281 8.70 3.60 -13.90
CA GLY A 281 7.69 2.77 -13.28
C GLY A 281 6.87 1.90 -14.22
N ARG A 282 5.89 1.20 -13.63
CA ARG A 282 4.90 0.36 -14.32
C ARG A 282 3.54 0.39 -13.59
N PRO A 283 2.40 0.26 -14.31
CA PRO A 283 1.09 0.51 -13.73
C PRO A 283 0.54 -0.71 -12.97
N TRP A 284 0.76 -0.78 -11.65
CA TRP A 284 0.24 -1.87 -10.81
C TRP A 284 -1.30 -1.96 -10.85
N LYS A 285 -1.99 -0.82 -10.94
CA LYS A 285 -3.45 -0.75 -11.05
C LYS A 285 -3.91 0.16 -12.20
N LYS A 286 -5.19 0.04 -12.57
CA LYS A 286 -5.76 0.55 -13.83
C LYS A 286 -5.60 2.06 -14.04
N PHE A 287 -5.62 2.86 -12.98
CA PHE A 287 -5.53 4.33 -13.05
C PHE A 287 -4.22 4.85 -12.46
N SER A 288 -3.17 4.02 -12.50
CA SER A 288 -1.83 4.33 -11.97
C SER A 288 -1.40 5.75 -12.30
N ARG A 289 -0.93 6.50 -11.29
CA ARG A 289 -0.57 7.91 -11.44
C ARG A 289 0.77 8.21 -10.79
N THR A 290 1.76 8.52 -11.63
CA THR A 290 3.12 8.85 -11.19
C THR A 290 3.63 10.04 -12.00
N VAL A 291 4.30 10.99 -11.32
CA VAL A 291 4.89 12.15 -11.99
C VAL A 291 6.33 12.37 -11.52
N PHE A 292 7.23 12.66 -12.46
CA PHE A 292 8.60 13.11 -12.20
C PHE A 292 8.76 14.57 -12.64
N VAL A 293 9.00 15.45 -11.68
CA VAL A 293 9.05 16.91 -11.86
C VAL A 293 10.42 17.42 -11.44
N LYS A 294 11.10 18.15 -12.33
CA LYS A 294 12.42 18.78 -12.08
C LYS A 294 13.44 17.83 -11.46
N THR A 295 13.37 16.55 -11.82
CA THR A 295 14.22 15.49 -11.26
C THR A 295 15.43 15.25 -12.15
N ASP A 296 16.60 15.08 -11.55
CA ASP A 296 17.82 14.66 -12.25
C ASP A 296 17.78 13.13 -12.47
N LEU A 297 17.69 12.71 -13.72
CA LEU A 297 17.57 11.34 -14.17
C LEU A 297 18.89 10.88 -14.81
N ASP A 298 19.60 9.98 -14.14
CA ASP A 298 20.81 9.36 -14.66
C ASP A 298 20.57 8.61 -15.99
N GLY A 299 21.64 8.42 -16.78
CA GLY A 299 21.61 7.70 -18.05
C GLY A 299 21.20 6.22 -17.96
N LEU A 300 21.09 5.65 -16.75
CA LEU A 300 20.57 4.31 -16.52
C LEU A 300 19.08 4.13 -16.89
N ILE A 301 18.31 5.23 -16.98
CA ILE A 301 16.87 5.16 -17.31
C ILE A 301 16.71 4.80 -18.79
N ASP A 302 15.98 3.73 -19.05
CA ASP A 302 15.69 3.26 -20.41
C ASP A 302 15.02 4.37 -21.24
N ARG A 303 15.35 4.48 -22.52
CA ARG A 303 14.80 5.53 -23.40
C ARG A 303 13.27 5.52 -23.45
N ARG A 304 12.64 4.35 -23.31
CA ARG A 304 11.17 4.20 -23.20
C ARG A 304 10.60 4.87 -21.96
N GLY A 305 11.38 4.97 -20.88
CA GLY A 305 11.05 5.59 -19.59
C GLY A 305 10.13 4.75 -18.72
N TRP A 306 9.09 4.16 -19.30
CA TRP A 306 8.03 3.41 -18.60
C TRP A 306 7.86 2.03 -19.25
N LYS A 307 7.43 1.03 -18.47
CA LYS A 307 7.20 -0.33 -18.96
C LYS A 307 5.80 -0.82 -18.61
N GLU A 308 5.22 -1.62 -19.49
CA GLU A 308 3.89 -2.19 -19.30
C GLU A 308 3.86 -3.09 -18.06
N TRP A 309 2.70 -3.14 -17.39
CA TRP A 309 2.46 -4.16 -16.37
C TRP A 309 2.20 -5.52 -17.04
N SER A 310 1.25 -5.54 -17.98
CA SER A 310 0.94 -6.70 -18.81
C SER A 310 0.14 -6.28 -20.04
N GLY A 311 0.68 -6.53 -21.23
CA GLY A 311 0.04 -6.19 -22.51
C GLY A 311 -0.44 -4.73 -22.55
N GLY A 312 -1.67 -4.53 -23.01
CA GLY A 312 -2.31 -3.20 -23.09
C GLY A 312 -2.95 -2.70 -21.78
N PHE A 313 -2.75 -3.37 -20.65
CA PHE A 313 -3.39 -2.98 -19.38
C PHE A 313 -3.00 -1.56 -18.96
N ALA A 314 -4.00 -0.79 -18.52
CA ALA A 314 -3.89 0.57 -17.98
C ALA A 314 -3.32 1.65 -18.93
N LEU A 315 -2.74 1.32 -20.09
CA LEU A 315 -1.98 2.27 -20.92
C LEU A 315 -2.79 3.50 -21.38
N ALA A 316 -4.12 3.35 -21.50
CA ALA A 316 -5.03 4.43 -21.87
C ALA A 316 -5.64 5.18 -20.67
N THR A 317 -5.52 4.65 -19.45
CA THR A 317 -6.21 5.15 -18.25
C THR A 317 -5.26 5.61 -17.14
N LEU A 318 -3.99 5.19 -17.20
CA LEU A 318 -2.92 5.70 -16.34
C LEU A 318 -2.65 7.19 -16.62
N TYR A 319 -1.98 7.85 -15.69
CA TYR A 319 -1.45 9.20 -15.87
C TYR A 319 0.02 9.21 -15.45
N TYR A 320 0.92 9.04 -16.42
CA TYR A 320 2.35 9.16 -16.23
C TYR A 320 2.86 10.42 -16.86
N ALA A 321 3.59 11.23 -16.09
CA ALA A 321 4.02 12.53 -16.57
C ALA A 321 5.45 12.88 -16.17
N GLU A 322 6.10 13.64 -17.06
CA GLU A 322 7.44 14.17 -16.84
C GLU A 322 7.44 15.68 -17.12
N PHE A 323 8.08 16.46 -16.24
CA PHE A 323 8.19 17.91 -16.38
C PHE A 323 9.60 18.40 -16.04
N MET A 324 10.27 19.05 -17.00
CA MET A 324 11.58 19.69 -16.80
C MET A 324 12.63 18.81 -16.08
N ASN A 325 12.62 17.51 -16.33
CA ASN A 325 13.68 16.62 -15.83
C ASN A 325 15.01 16.93 -16.53
N THR A 326 16.12 16.65 -15.85
CA THR A 326 17.48 16.86 -16.35
C THR A 326 18.30 15.57 -16.26
N GLY A 327 19.53 15.55 -16.76
CA GLY A 327 20.37 14.36 -16.74
C GLY A 327 20.25 13.49 -18.00
N GLY A 328 21.13 12.49 -18.11
CA GLY A 328 21.27 11.64 -19.31
C GLY A 328 20.03 10.82 -19.65
N GLY A 329 19.20 10.49 -18.66
CA GLY A 329 17.96 9.73 -18.81
C GLY A 329 16.70 10.56 -19.07
N ALA A 330 16.80 11.90 -19.04
CA ALA A 330 15.63 12.79 -19.09
C ALA A 330 15.05 13.04 -20.48
N SER A 331 15.73 12.64 -21.56
CA SER A 331 15.21 12.87 -22.92
C SER A 331 13.88 12.16 -23.14
N THR A 332 12.83 12.92 -23.45
CA THR A 332 11.48 12.38 -23.70
C THR A 332 11.25 11.91 -25.14
N ALA A 333 12.20 12.15 -26.05
CA ALA A 333 12.05 11.84 -27.48
C ALA A 333 11.80 10.35 -27.76
N GLY A 334 12.40 9.47 -26.94
CA GLY A 334 12.30 8.01 -27.05
C GLY A 334 11.21 7.38 -26.18
N ARG A 335 10.41 8.16 -25.46
CA ARG A 335 9.39 7.65 -24.53
C ARG A 335 8.29 6.88 -25.25
N VAL A 336 7.67 5.98 -24.50
CA VAL A 336 6.44 5.27 -24.89
C VAL A 336 5.38 6.22 -25.46
N LYS A 337 4.53 5.69 -26.36
CA LYS A 337 3.46 6.46 -27.03
C LYS A 337 2.08 6.13 -26.46
N TRP A 338 2.01 5.76 -25.19
CA TRP A 338 0.75 5.41 -24.54
C TRP A 338 -0.14 6.66 -24.38
N PRO A 339 -1.48 6.53 -24.53
CA PRO A 339 -2.38 7.68 -24.35
C PRO A 339 -2.30 8.32 -22.96
N GLY A 340 -1.99 7.54 -21.92
CA GLY A 340 -1.82 8.02 -20.55
C GLY A 340 -0.43 8.61 -20.22
N PHE A 341 0.50 8.63 -21.18
CA PHE A 341 1.81 9.26 -20.98
C PHE A 341 1.79 10.72 -21.46
N HIS A 342 2.36 11.61 -20.66
CA HIS A 342 2.34 13.05 -20.89
C HIS A 342 3.74 13.66 -20.67
N VAL A 343 4.16 14.53 -21.59
CA VAL A 343 5.25 15.47 -21.33
C VAL A 343 4.60 16.80 -21.01
N LEU A 344 4.70 17.23 -19.76
CA LEU A 344 4.09 18.50 -19.33
C LEU A 344 4.94 19.66 -19.83
N ILE A 345 4.28 20.72 -20.27
CA ILE A 345 4.92 21.95 -20.77
C ILE A 345 4.59 23.14 -19.87
N ASP A 346 3.36 23.19 -19.32
CA ASP A 346 2.95 24.25 -18.42
C ASP A 346 3.38 23.95 -16.97
N ALA A 347 4.15 24.87 -16.40
CA ALA A 347 4.55 24.81 -14.99
C ALA A 347 3.35 24.76 -14.03
N ARG A 348 2.19 25.35 -14.40
CA ARG A 348 0.96 25.31 -13.60
C ARG A 348 0.36 23.91 -13.52
N GLU A 349 0.57 23.07 -14.53
CA GLU A 349 0.15 21.67 -14.49
C GLU A 349 1.06 20.84 -13.59
N ALA A 350 2.37 21.07 -13.68
CA ALA A 350 3.35 20.44 -12.80
C ALA A 350 3.17 20.84 -11.33
N GLU A 351 2.79 22.09 -11.05
CA GLU A 351 2.55 22.59 -9.68
C GLU A 351 1.41 21.86 -8.97
N LYS A 352 0.45 21.26 -9.70
CA LYS A 352 -0.60 20.41 -9.10
C LYS A 352 -0.03 19.17 -8.40
N PHE A 353 1.21 18.80 -8.73
CA PHE A 353 1.94 17.66 -8.16
C PHE A 353 3.01 18.07 -7.13
N SER A 354 3.11 19.35 -6.76
CA SER A 354 4.01 19.82 -5.70
C SER A 354 3.46 19.45 -4.30
N ALA A 355 4.28 19.59 -3.25
CA ALA A 355 3.82 19.41 -1.87
C ALA A 355 2.61 20.32 -1.56
N ARG A 356 2.64 21.57 -2.03
CA ARG A 356 1.53 22.52 -1.91
C ARG A 356 0.29 22.06 -2.67
N GLY A 357 0.44 21.76 -3.96
CA GLY A 357 -0.69 21.47 -4.84
C GLY A 357 -1.34 20.09 -4.60
N PHE A 358 -0.52 19.07 -4.33
CA PHE A 358 -0.97 17.68 -4.34
C PHE A 358 -1.47 17.19 -2.98
N ILE A 359 -0.79 17.60 -1.91
CA ILE A 359 -1.07 17.13 -0.54
C ILE A 359 -1.46 18.27 0.42
N GLY A 360 -1.66 19.48 -0.10
CA GLY A 360 -2.03 20.64 0.70
C GLY A 360 -0.95 21.03 1.71
N GLY A 361 0.33 20.91 1.33
CA GLY A 361 1.49 21.01 2.22
C GLY A 361 1.49 22.23 3.16
N ASP A 362 1.06 23.40 2.67
CA ASP A 362 0.99 24.65 3.45
C ASP A 362 0.16 24.54 4.74
N GLN A 363 -0.77 23.58 4.81
CA GLN A 363 -1.71 23.46 5.93
C GLN A 363 -1.11 22.73 7.14
N TRP A 364 -0.05 21.95 6.94
CA TRP A 364 0.41 21.00 7.97
C TRP A 364 1.93 20.83 8.02
N ILE A 365 2.65 20.95 6.90
CA ILE A 365 4.12 20.80 6.89
C ILE A 365 4.81 21.89 7.74
N PRO A 366 4.41 23.19 7.71
CA PRO A 366 5.07 24.20 8.53
C PRO A 366 5.11 23.88 10.03
N ALA A 367 4.04 23.25 10.55
CA ALA A 367 3.96 22.87 11.97
C ALA A 367 4.96 21.78 12.35
N THR A 368 5.53 21.07 11.37
CA THR A 368 6.53 20.02 11.58
C THR A 368 7.96 20.55 11.57
N GLY A 369 8.19 21.81 11.18
CA GLY A 369 9.53 22.39 11.06
C GLY A 369 10.35 21.87 9.87
N VAL A 370 9.79 21.00 9.03
CA VAL A 370 10.44 20.49 7.81
C VAL A 370 10.39 21.56 6.71
N PRO A 371 11.51 21.84 6.02
CA PRO A 371 11.51 22.71 4.86
C PRO A 371 10.82 22.04 3.66
N PHE A 372 9.99 22.79 2.93
CA PHE A 372 9.30 22.32 1.72
C PHE A 372 8.99 23.48 0.76
#